data_AF-I6LCQ0-F1
#
_entry.id   AF-I6LCQ0-F1
#
_cell.length_a   1.000
_cell.length_b   1.000
_cell.length_c   1.000
_cell.angle_alpha   90.00
_cell.angle_beta   90.00
_cell.angle_gamma   90.00
#
_symmetry.space_group_name_H-M   'P 1'
#
loop_
_entity.id
_entity.type
_entity.pdbx_description
1 polymer ?
#
loop_
_entity_poly.entity_id
_entity_poly.type
_entity_poly.pdbx_seq_one_letter_code
_entity_poly.pdbx_strand_id
1 'polypeptide(L)'
;MNKIVYVKAHFRPIGEEVTVKVPTGEMTWGLFGTKEETRKEKQWQQTGWSDCEIDGERLSKDIEEAVAQLNADGYEIQTILPILSGAYNYEFKYENVKFPEQIGAPGGGWGYGYGYGFSFTEGVTLIARKIQNPAA
;
A
#
# COMPACT_ATOMS: atom_id res chain seq x y z
N MET A 1 5.71 -27.86 -20.62
CA MET A 1 4.46 -27.26 -20.10
C MET A 1 4.81 -26.00 -19.35
N ASN A 2 4.05 -24.92 -19.55
CA ASN A 2 4.28 -23.66 -18.83
C ASN A 2 3.79 -23.77 -17.38
N LYS A 3 4.49 -23.11 -16.45
CA LYS A 3 4.09 -22.92 -15.06
C LYS A 3 3.59 -21.49 -14.90
N ILE A 4 2.44 -21.33 -14.25
CA ILE A 4 1.80 -20.04 -14.02
C ILE A 4 1.77 -19.80 -12.51
N VAL A 5 2.28 -18.67 -12.06
CA VAL A 5 2.35 -18.29 -10.65
C VAL A 5 1.71 -16.92 -10.47
N TYR A 6 0.78 -16.80 -9.53
CA TYR A 6 0.22 -15.51 -9.15
C TYR A 6 0.94 -14.96 -7.92
N VAL A 7 1.44 -13.73 -8.02
CA VAL A 7 2.06 -12.99 -6.92
C VAL A 7 1.12 -11.85 -6.54
N LYS A 8 0.58 -11.91 -5.33
CA LYS A 8 -0.41 -10.94 -4.84
C LYS A 8 0.27 -9.63 -4.41
N ALA A 9 -0.28 -8.50 -4.83
CA ALA A 9 0.12 -7.19 -4.33
C ALA A 9 -0.58 -6.86 -3.01
N HIS A 10 0.09 -6.04 -2.21
CA HIS A 10 -0.43 -5.52 -0.95
C HIS A 10 -0.46 -4.00 -0.99
N PHE A 11 -1.42 -3.37 -0.32
CA PHE A 11 -1.43 -1.92 -0.18
C PHE A 11 -0.24 -1.44 0.65
N ARG A 12 0.25 -0.22 0.37
CA ARG A 12 1.33 0.40 1.16
C ARG A 12 0.83 0.74 2.56
N PRO A 13 1.68 0.63 3.59
CA PRO A 13 1.29 1.09 4.92
C PRO A 13 1.18 2.63 4.93
N ILE A 14 0.21 3.15 5.68
CA ILE A 14 0.07 4.59 5.96
C ILE A 14 0.28 4.81 7.46
N GLY A 15 0.77 5.99 7.81
CA GLY A 15 1.19 6.28 9.17
C GLY A 15 1.49 7.75 9.38
N GLU A 16 1.75 8.10 10.63
CA GLU A 16 2.03 9.45 11.07
C GLU A 16 3.28 9.49 11.97
N GLU A 17 3.90 10.67 12.05
CA GLU A 17 4.97 10.90 13.01
C GLU A 17 4.37 11.14 14.40
N VAL A 18 4.53 10.18 15.31
CA VAL A 18 4.12 10.37 16.71
C VAL A 18 5.32 10.68 17.59
N THR A 19 5.10 11.51 18.60
CA THR A 19 6.12 11.79 19.62
C THR A 19 6.03 10.77 20.73
N VAL A 20 7.01 9.87 20.83
CA VAL A 20 7.13 8.89 21.92
C VAL A 20 8.12 9.37 22.97
N LYS A 21 7.88 9.00 24.23
CA LYS A 21 8.82 9.21 25.33
C LYS A 21 9.66 7.95 25.49
N VAL A 22 10.95 8.05 25.21
CA VAL A 22 11.91 6.95 25.34
C VAL A 22 12.72 7.18 26.61
N PRO A 23 12.83 6.20 27.53
CA PRO A 23 13.66 6.32 28.72
C PRO A 23 15.13 6.47 28.33
N THR A 24 15.85 7.41 28.94
CA THR A 24 17.29 7.61 28.71
C THR A 24 18.16 6.71 29.57
N GLY A 25 17.57 6.03 30.56
CA GLY A 25 18.29 5.27 31.58
C GLY A 25 18.92 6.14 32.67
N GLU A 26 18.79 7.47 32.58
CA GLU A 26 19.25 8.42 33.59
C GLU A 26 18.12 8.73 34.58
N MET A 27 18.49 8.92 35.84
CA MET A 27 17.57 9.19 36.93
C MET A 27 17.72 10.64 37.38
N THR A 28 16.63 11.40 37.36
CA THR A 28 16.61 12.81 37.77
C THR A 28 15.81 12.99 39.05
N TRP A 29 16.27 13.86 39.94
CA TRP A 29 15.57 14.16 41.19
C TRP A 29 14.48 15.22 40.95
N GLY A 30 13.22 14.86 41.20
CA GLY A 30 12.07 15.76 41.10
C GLY A 30 11.44 16.08 42.45
N LEU A 31 10.41 16.94 42.43
CA LEU A 31 9.69 17.41 43.63
C LEU A 31 8.98 16.29 44.44
N PHE A 32 8.86 15.09 43.88
CA PHE A 32 8.25 13.90 44.49
C PHE A 32 9.19 12.68 44.50
N GLY A 33 10.50 12.90 44.45
CA GLY A 33 11.52 11.85 44.45
C GLY A 33 12.15 11.60 43.08
N THR A 34 12.94 10.53 42.99
CA THR A 34 13.69 10.14 41.80
C THR A 34 12.77 9.66 40.69
N LYS A 35 12.93 10.20 39.48
CA LYS A 35 12.16 9.83 38.29
C LYS A 35 13.09 9.55 37.12
N GLU A 36 12.75 8.53 36.33
CA GLU A 36 13.45 8.20 35.10
C GLU A 36 13.29 9.32 34.07
N GLU A 37 14.41 9.79 33.52
CA GLU A 37 14.43 10.81 32.48
C GLU A 37 14.01 10.20 31.15
N THR A 38 13.16 10.93 30.43
CA THR A 38 12.64 10.49 29.13
C THR A 38 12.95 11.55 28.08
N ARG A 39 13.49 11.11 26.95
CA ARG A 39 13.68 11.93 25.75
C ARG A 39 12.46 11.78 24.84
N LYS A 40 12.06 12.88 24.20
CA LYS A 40 11.02 12.86 23.17
C LYS A 40 11.65 12.51 21.83
N GLU A 41 11.15 11.48 21.18
CA GLU A 41 11.55 11.10 19.82
C GLU A 41 10.34 11.11 18.90
N LYS A 42 10.56 11.56 17.66
CA LYS A 42 9.60 11.33 16.59
C LYS A 42 9.84 9.96 16.01
N GLN A 43 8.82 9.12 16.04
CA GLN A 43 8.84 7.81 15.42
C GLN A 43 7.64 7.71 14.48
N TRP A 44 7.90 7.23 13.27
CA TRP A 44 6.82 6.91 12.35
C TRP A 44 6.10 5.67 12.87
N GLN A 45 4.78 5.76 13.03
CA GLN A 45 3.95 4.63 13.42
C GLN A 45 2.91 4.37 12.33
N GLN A 46 2.78 3.10 11.95
CA GLN A 46 1.76 2.67 11.02
C GLN A 46 0.39 2.81 11.68
N THR A 47 -0.51 3.55 11.04
CA THR A 47 -1.89 3.75 11.48
C THR A 47 -2.89 3.00 10.62
N GLY A 48 -2.47 2.48 9.46
CA GLY A 48 -3.32 1.67 8.59
C GLY A 48 -2.63 1.23 7.31
N TRP A 49 -3.45 1.00 6.28
CA TRP A 49 -3.04 0.67 4.93
C TRP A 49 -3.70 1.64 3.96
N SER A 50 -3.01 1.97 2.87
CA SER A 50 -3.63 2.69 1.76
C SER A 50 -4.80 1.88 1.21
N ASP A 51 -5.80 2.57 0.68
CA ASP A 51 -6.94 2.01 -0.04
C ASP A 51 -6.77 2.07 -1.57
N CYS A 52 -5.73 2.75 -2.05
CA CYS A 52 -5.52 3.04 -3.47
C CYS A 52 -4.09 2.83 -3.99
N GLU A 53 -3.09 2.77 -3.11
CA GLU A 53 -1.68 2.65 -3.50
C GLU A 53 -1.08 1.31 -3.03
N ILE A 54 -0.51 0.55 -3.96
CA ILE A 54 0.21 -0.68 -3.62
C ILE A 54 1.60 -0.39 -3.06
N ASP A 55 2.10 -1.31 -2.23
CA ASP A 55 3.49 -1.38 -1.80
C ASP A 55 4.34 -1.98 -2.94
N GLY A 56 4.86 -1.12 -3.80
CA GLY A 56 5.67 -1.54 -4.95
C GLY A 56 7.01 -2.19 -4.56
N GLU A 57 7.64 -1.76 -3.47
CA GLU A 57 8.89 -2.35 -2.99
C GLU A 57 8.67 -3.77 -2.48
N ARG A 58 7.62 -3.97 -1.67
CA ARG A 58 7.23 -5.29 -1.22
C ARG A 58 6.87 -6.20 -2.40
N LEU A 59 6.02 -5.73 -3.31
CA LEU A 59 5.64 -6.52 -4.49
C LEU A 59 6.87 -6.91 -5.33
N SER A 60 7.85 -6.02 -5.47
CA SER A 60 9.08 -6.32 -6.20
C SER A 60 9.86 -7.47 -5.55
N LYS A 61 10.00 -7.46 -4.22
CA LYS A 61 10.64 -8.55 -3.47
C LYS A 61 9.87 -9.86 -3.60
N ASP A 62 8.55 -9.82 -3.47
CA ASP A 62 7.70 -11.00 -3.61
C ASP A 62 7.83 -11.61 -5.03
N ILE A 63 7.97 -10.78 -6.07
CA ILE A 63 8.25 -11.23 -7.44
C ILE A 63 9.65 -11.83 -7.54
N GLU A 64 10.67 -11.17 -7.00
CA GLU A 64 12.06 -11.67 -7.00
C GLU A 64 12.15 -13.07 -6.37
N GLU A 65 11.51 -13.29 -5.22
CA GLU A 65 11.45 -14.58 -4.54
C GLU A 65 10.76 -15.65 -5.41
N ALA A 66 9.61 -15.31 -6.02
CA ALA A 66 8.89 -16.23 -6.91
C ALA A 66 9.71 -16.58 -8.17
N VAL A 67 10.42 -15.61 -8.75
CA VAL A 67 11.31 -15.81 -9.90
C VAL A 67 12.49 -16.70 -9.51
N ALA A 68 13.12 -16.44 -8.37
CA ALA A 68 14.24 -17.25 -7.87
C ALA A 68 13.82 -18.71 -7.67
N GLN A 69 12.63 -18.95 -7.09
CA GLN A 69 12.10 -20.31 -6.95
C GLN A 69 11.83 -20.97 -8.30
N LEU A 70 11.25 -20.25 -9.27
CA LEU A 70 11.03 -20.77 -10.62
C LEU A 70 12.35 -21.13 -11.32
N ASN A 71 13.38 -20.32 -11.15
CA ASN A 71 14.71 -20.60 -11.70
C ASN A 71 15.35 -21.83 -11.04
N ALA A 72 15.26 -21.96 -9.72
CA ALA A 72 15.70 -23.16 -9.00
C ALA A 72 14.96 -24.43 -9.47
N ASP A 73 13.68 -24.29 -9.81
CA ASP A 73 12.85 -25.37 -10.39
C ASP A 73 13.18 -25.65 -11.86
N GLY A 74 14.14 -24.96 -12.49
CA GLY A 74 14.51 -25.13 -13.91
C GLY A 74 13.50 -24.53 -14.88
N TYR A 75 12.84 -23.44 -14.49
CA TYR A 75 11.97 -22.63 -15.34
C TYR A 75 12.60 -21.27 -15.61
N GLU A 76 12.33 -20.72 -16.80
CA GLU A 76 12.63 -19.34 -17.14
C GLU A 76 11.35 -18.53 -17.34
N ILE A 77 11.36 -17.29 -16.88
CA ILE A 77 10.22 -16.38 -17.02
C ILE A 77 10.09 -15.97 -18.48
N GLN A 78 8.90 -16.14 -19.05
CA GLN A 78 8.56 -15.64 -20.38
C GLN A 78 7.88 -14.28 -20.31
N THR A 79 6.99 -14.09 -19.33
CA THR A 79 6.16 -12.89 -19.24
C THR A 79 5.70 -12.65 -17.80
N ILE A 80 5.58 -11.38 -17.44
CA ILE A 80 4.97 -10.90 -16.20
C ILE A 80 3.77 -10.04 -16.61
N LEU A 81 2.57 -10.39 -16.17
CA LEU A 81 1.33 -9.69 -16.51
C LEU A 81 0.70 -9.08 -15.25
N PRO A 82 0.50 -7.76 -15.18
CA PRO A 82 -0.25 -7.17 -14.08
C PRO A 82 -1.73 -7.57 -14.16
N ILE A 83 -2.31 -7.86 -13.00
CA ILE A 83 -3.75 -8.07 -12.83
C ILE A 83 -4.32 -6.82 -12.18
N LEU A 84 -5.26 -6.19 -12.88
CA LEU A 84 -5.90 -4.95 -12.45
C LEU A 84 -7.30 -5.23 -11.92
N SER A 85 -7.67 -4.58 -10.82
CA SER A 85 -9.01 -4.63 -10.25
C SER A 85 -9.71 -3.32 -10.40
N GLY A 86 -10.87 -3.36 -11.06
CA GLY A 86 -11.78 -2.23 -11.21
C GLY A 86 -12.73 -2.05 -10.01
N ALA A 87 -12.47 -2.70 -8.88
CA ALA A 87 -13.36 -2.68 -7.72
C ALA A 87 -13.17 -1.47 -6.78
N TYR A 88 -12.32 -0.50 -7.12
CA TYR A 88 -12.09 0.66 -6.27
C TYR A 88 -13.21 1.68 -6.43
N ASN A 89 -13.94 1.91 -5.34
CA ASN A 89 -15.01 2.90 -5.27
C ASN A 89 -14.43 4.26 -4.85
N TYR A 90 -14.27 5.18 -5.80
CA TYR A 90 -13.82 6.53 -5.52
C TYR A 90 -15.01 7.45 -5.24
N GLU A 91 -15.19 7.83 -3.98
CA GLU A 91 -16.19 8.81 -3.56
C GLU A 91 -15.58 10.22 -3.57
N PHE A 92 -16.07 11.08 -4.47
CA PHE A 92 -15.71 12.50 -4.45
C PHE A 92 -16.74 13.29 -3.64
N LYS A 93 -16.29 14.02 -2.61
CA LYS A 93 -17.14 14.92 -1.81
C LYS A 93 -16.79 16.38 -2.12
N TYR A 94 -17.75 17.16 -2.62
CA TYR A 94 -17.61 18.62 -2.69
C TYR A 94 -18.29 19.27 -1.48
N GLU A 95 -17.55 20.17 -0.82
CA GLU A 95 -18.12 21.16 0.08
C GLU A 95 -18.28 22.50 -0.68
N ASN A 96 -19.42 23.17 -0.51
CA ASN A 96 -19.71 24.51 -1.07
C ASN A 96 -19.89 24.58 -2.60
N VAL A 97 -20.61 23.63 -3.21
CA VAL A 97 -21.04 23.79 -4.62
C VAL A 97 -22.04 24.95 -4.70
N LYS A 98 -21.63 26.06 -5.34
CA LYS A 98 -22.54 27.15 -5.68
C LYS A 98 -23.27 26.81 -6.97
N PHE A 99 -24.47 26.26 -6.86
CA PHE A 99 -25.33 26.10 -8.03
C PHE A 99 -25.76 27.48 -8.53
N PRO A 100 -25.76 27.73 -9.87
CA PRO A 100 -26.36 28.92 -10.41
C PRO A 100 -27.85 28.96 -10.04
N GLU A 101 -28.33 30.16 -9.69
CA GLU A 101 -29.64 30.47 -9.07
C GLU A 101 -30.88 29.93 -9.83
N GLN A 102 -30.69 29.41 -11.04
CA GLN A 102 -31.71 28.82 -11.91
C GLN A 102 -32.08 27.37 -11.55
N ILE A 103 -31.38 26.72 -10.61
CA ILE A 103 -31.68 25.35 -10.15
C ILE A 103 -31.92 25.36 -8.64
N GLY A 104 -33.07 25.89 -8.20
CA GLY A 104 -33.70 25.61 -6.90
C GLY A 104 -32.87 25.83 -5.61
N ALA A 105 -33.21 26.91 -4.90
CA ALA A 105 -32.86 27.28 -3.52
C ALA A 105 -31.43 27.82 -3.25
N PRO A 106 -31.31 29.04 -2.67
CA PRO A 106 -30.04 29.59 -2.22
C PRO A 106 -29.66 28.97 -0.88
N GLY A 107 -28.85 27.91 -0.93
CA GLY A 107 -28.30 27.26 0.25
C GLY A 107 -27.34 26.18 -0.19
N GLY A 108 -26.11 26.20 0.34
CA GLY A 108 -25.03 25.30 -0.06
C GLY A 108 -25.49 23.84 -0.10
N GLY A 109 -25.56 23.28 -1.31
CA GLY A 109 -25.91 21.89 -1.52
C GLY A 109 -24.69 20.99 -1.35
N TRP A 110 -24.88 19.85 -0.70
CA TRP A 110 -23.92 18.74 -0.71
C TRP A 110 -24.13 17.95 -1.99
N GLY A 111 -23.10 17.88 -2.84
CA GLY A 111 -23.12 17.08 -4.06
C GLY A 111 -22.33 15.79 -3.86
N TYR A 112 -22.97 14.64 -4.08
CA TYR A 112 -22.30 13.35 -4.21
C TYR A 112 -22.15 13.02 -5.68
N GLY A 113 -20.92 12.85 -6.15
CA GLY A 113 -20.61 12.39 -7.49
C GLY A 113 -19.88 11.05 -7.41
N TYR A 114 -20.37 10.04 -8.13
CA TYR A 114 -19.60 8.82 -8.35
C TYR A 114 -18.55 9.16 -9.42
N GLY A 115 -17.28 9.19 -9.03
CA GLY A 115 -16.18 9.23 -10.00
C GLY A 115 -16.04 7.86 -10.66
N TYR A 116 -15.53 7.81 -11.90
CA TYR A 116 -15.08 6.56 -12.49
C TYR A 116 -14.03 5.94 -11.56
N GLY A 117 -14.34 4.80 -10.96
CA GLY A 117 -13.43 4.09 -10.06
C GLY A 117 -12.13 3.78 -10.79
N PHE A 118 -11.01 4.23 -10.22
CA PHE A 118 -9.68 3.87 -10.73
C PHE A 118 -9.42 2.37 -10.52
N SER A 119 -8.46 1.77 -11.21
CA SER A 119 -8.05 0.39 -10.93
C SER A 119 -6.80 0.37 -10.07
N PHE A 120 -6.64 -0.62 -9.19
CA PHE A 120 -5.37 -0.92 -8.55
C PHE A 120 -4.82 -2.25 -9.07
N THR A 121 -3.50 -2.45 -8.94
CA THR A 121 -2.88 -3.73 -9.27
C THR A 121 -3.14 -4.70 -8.13
N GLU A 122 -3.93 -5.75 -8.34
CA GLU A 122 -4.15 -6.80 -7.33
C GLU A 122 -2.95 -7.73 -7.17
N GLY A 123 -2.10 -7.78 -8.18
CA GLY A 123 -0.93 -8.65 -8.25
C GLY A 123 -0.41 -8.79 -9.66
N VAL A 124 0.52 -9.71 -9.85
CA VAL A 124 1.06 -10.08 -11.17
C VAL A 124 0.99 -11.58 -11.39
N THR A 125 0.82 -11.98 -12.64
CA THR A 125 0.92 -13.38 -13.07
C THR A 125 2.25 -13.57 -13.79
N LEU A 126 3.07 -14.49 -13.29
CA LEU A 126 4.30 -14.95 -13.91
C LEU A 126 3.98 -16.16 -14.79
N ILE A 127 4.34 -16.09 -16.07
CA ILE A 127 4.27 -17.22 -17.00
C ILE A 127 5.70 -17.67 -17.27
N ALA A 128 6.01 -18.91 -16.91
CA ALA A 128 7.35 -19.46 -17.02
C ALA A 128 7.35 -20.74 -17.87
N ARG A 129 8.36 -20.93 -18.73
CA ARG A 129 8.55 -22.17 -19.49
C ARG A 129 9.63 -23.02 -18.85
N LYS A 130 9.48 -24.34 -18.95
CA LYS A 130 10.53 -25.27 -18.53
C LYS A 130 11.73 -25.13 -19.45
N ILE A 131 12.92 -24.95 -18.90
CA ILE A 131 14.16 -24.97 -19.67
C ILE A 131 14.34 -26.40 -20.19
N GLN A 132 14.30 -26.58 -21.51
CA GLN A 132 14.65 -27.86 -22.12
C GLN A 132 16.17 -27.91 -22.23
N ASN A 133 16.78 -28.96 -21.68
CA ASN A 133 18.22 -29.16 -21.83
C ASN A 133 18.49 -29.46 -23.31
N PRO A 134 19.36 -28.72 -24.02
CA PRO A 134 19.66 -28.97 -25.44
C PRO A 134 20.50 -30.24 -25.69
N ALA A 135 20.65 -31.12 -24.69
CA ALA A 135 21.35 -32.39 -24.80
C ALA A 135 20.37 -33.54 -24.50
N ALA A 136 19.67 -33.99 -25.53
CA ALA A 136 18.99 -35.28 -25.61
C ALA A 136 19.22 -35.86 -27.01
#